data_AF-A0A834BFJ6-F1
#
_entry.id   AF-A0A834BFJ6-F1
#
_cell.length_a   1.000
_cell.length_b   1.000
_cell.length_c   1.000
_cell.angle_alpha   90.00
_cell.angle_beta   90.00
_cell.angle_gamma   90.00
#
_symmetry.space_group_name_H-M   'P 1'
#
loop_
_entity.id
_entity.type
_entity.pdbx_description
1 polymer ?
#
loop_
_entity_poly.entity_id
_entity_poly.type
_entity_poly.pdbx_seq_one_letter_code
_entity_poly.pdbx_strand_id
1 'polypeptide(L)'
;MDSTCPSESIYNLIPSDWKEPPQPPRYISIFKTAIKEDMQKSKTAMKTMGPPKVEVPSPKDFLKKHSKEKTLPPKKKFDRTEPKKPPVPLRTDHPVMGVQSEKNFVSSNAADVIMGVAKKPKPIYVDKRTGDKHDLETSGLVPKYINKKDYGVTPEYICKRNEEIKNAQEEYDNYIQENLRKAAMKRLSDEEREAVLEVSVL
;
A
#
# COMPACT_ATOMS: atom_id res chain seq x y z
N MET A 1 26.75 -19.21 28.91
CA MET A 1 27.04 -20.65 28.71
C MET A 1 26.80 -20.87 27.24
N ASP A 2 27.80 -20.54 26.44
CA ASP A 2 27.62 -20.19 25.04
C ASP A 2 28.19 -21.31 24.19
N SER A 3 27.32 -22.22 23.79
CA SER A 3 27.65 -23.32 22.88
C SER A 3 27.22 -22.95 21.46
N THR A 4 28.07 -22.19 20.76
CA THR A 4 27.88 -21.93 19.32
C THR A 4 29.21 -22.02 18.56
N CYS A 5 30.07 -22.96 18.95
CA CYS A 5 31.10 -23.47 18.06
C CYS A 5 30.48 -24.57 17.19
N PRO A 6 30.42 -24.43 15.86
CA PRO A 6 29.98 -25.54 15.02
C PRO A 6 30.94 -26.71 15.21
N SER A 7 30.41 -27.90 15.48
CA SER A 7 31.19 -29.14 15.58
C SER A 7 31.95 -29.36 14.27
N GLU A 8 33.28 -29.39 14.35
CA GLU A 8 34.15 -29.64 13.21
C GLU A 8 33.79 -30.98 12.55
N SER A 9 33.39 -30.94 11.28
CA SER A 9 32.96 -32.11 10.51
C SER A 9 33.75 -32.17 9.21
N ILE A 10 34.36 -33.32 8.94
CA ILE A 10 35.22 -33.58 7.76
C ILE A 10 34.46 -33.31 6.45
N TYR A 11 33.13 -33.47 6.45
CA TYR A 11 32.28 -33.22 5.29
C TYR A 11 32.12 -31.72 4.94
N ASN A 12 32.48 -30.80 5.85
CA ASN A 12 32.38 -29.35 5.66
C ASN A 12 33.73 -28.70 5.28
N LEU A 13 34.77 -29.51 4.99
CA LEU A 13 36.12 -29.01 4.65
C LEU A 13 36.18 -28.31 3.29
N ILE A 14 35.32 -28.73 2.35
CA ILE A 14 35.18 -28.10 1.04
C ILE A 14 33.92 -27.23 1.09
N PRO A 15 34.04 -25.90 0.97
CA PRO A 15 32.87 -25.03 0.88
C PRO A 15 31.96 -25.51 -0.26
N SER A 16 30.67 -25.70 0.02
CA SER A 16 29.70 -26.02 -1.03
C SER A 16 29.67 -24.87 -2.03
N ASP A 17 29.77 -25.20 -3.32
CA ASP A 17 29.63 -24.21 -4.40
C ASP A 17 28.25 -23.55 -4.33
N TRP A 18 28.22 -22.33 -3.81
CA TRP A 18 27.02 -21.50 -3.80
C TRP A 18 26.65 -21.20 -5.26
N LYS A 19 25.64 -21.90 -5.78
CA LYS A 19 25.09 -21.62 -7.10
C LYS A 19 24.30 -20.32 -7.02
N GLU A 20 24.78 -19.29 -7.71
CA GLU A 20 24.01 -18.06 -7.86
C GLU A 20 22.62 -18.38 -8.40
N PRO A 21 21.54 -17.89 -7.77
CA PRO A 21 20.20 -18.10 -8.28
C PRO A 21 20.10 -17.47 -9.67
N PRO A 22 19.38 -18.10 -10.62
CA PRO A 22 19.21 -17.53 -11.95
C PRO A 22 18.54 -16.16 -11.86
N GLN A 23 18.99 -15.23 -12.72
CA GLN A 23 18.42 -13.89 -12.75
C GLN A 23 16.90 -13.95 -12.98
N PRO A 24 16.10 -13.16 -12.24
CA PRO A 24 14.66 -13.16 -12.42
C PRO A 24 14.27 -12.67 -13.82
N PRO A 25 13.15 -13.16 -14.38
CA PRO A 25 12.69 -12.70 -15.68
C PRO A 25 12.40 -11.20 -15.65
N ARG A 26 12.75 -10.52 -16.74
CA ARG A 26 12.50 -9.09 -16.90
C ARG A 26 10.99 -8.81 -16.86
N TYR A 27 10.59 -7.76 -16.14
CA TYR A 27 9.21 -7.30 -16.12
C TYR A 27 8.67 -7.04 -17.54
N ILE A 28 7.46 -7.50 -17.80
CA ILE A 28 6.72 -7.25 -19.03
C ILE A 28 5.42 -6.54 -18.66
N SER A 29 5.15 -5.40 -19.30
CA SER A 29 3.89 -4.68 -19.13
C SER A 29 2.70 -5.55 -19.49
N ILE A 30 1.66 -5.48 -18.66
CA ILE A 30 0.35 -6.15 -18.84
C ILE A 30 -0.28 -5.75 -20.19
N PHE A 31 0.02 -4.55 -20.67
CA PHE A 31 -0.55 -3.99 -21.90
C PHE A 31 0.27 -4.34 -23.16
N LYS A 32 1.38 -5.07 -23.06
CA LYS A 32 2.26 -5.36 -24.20
C LYS A 32 1.54 -6.06 -25.35
N THR A 33 0.61 -6.97 -25.05
CA THR A 33 -0.18 -7.70 -26.05
C THR A 33 -1.19 -6.77 -26.74
N ALA A 34 -1.96 -6.01 -25.97
CA ALA A 34 -2.93 -5.05 -26.47
C ALA A 34 -2.29 -4.02 -27.42
N ILE A 35 -1.14 -3.45 -27.05
CA ILE A 35 -0.40 -2.50 -27.88
C ILE A 35 0.04 -3.15 -29.20
N LYS A 36 0.54 -4.38 -29.17
CA LYS A 36 0.94 -5.11 -30.38
C LYS A 36 -0.26 -5.36 -31.29
N GLU A 37 -1.39 -5.78 -30.74
CA GLU A 37 -2.61 -6.01 -31.51
C GLU A 37 -3.13 -4.71 -32.14
N ASP A 38 -3.17 -3.62 -31.40
CA ASP A 38 -3.65 -2.32 -31.90
C ASP A 38 -2.75 -1.77 -33.02
N MET A 39 -1.43 -1.93 -32.89
CA MET A 39 -0.49 -1.57 -33.96
C MET A 39 -0.63 -2.43 -35.22
N GLN A 40 -1.08 -3.68 -35.09
CA GLN A 40 -1.29 -4.58 -36.23
C GLN A 40 -2.66 -4.41 -36.88
N LYS A 41 -3.71 -4.09 -36.11
CA LYS A 41 -5.07 -3.83 -36.63
C LYS A 41 -5.09 -2.72 -37.69
N SER A 42 -4.25 -1.70 -37.55
CA SER A 42 -4.15 -0.61 -38.53
C SER A 42 -3.33 -0.97 -39.79
N LYS A 43 -2.60 -2.09 -39.77
CA LYS A 43 -1.74 -2.53 -40.87
C LYS A 43 -2.48 -3.60 -41.69
N THR A 44 -2.98 -3.21 -42.86
CA THR A 44 -3.45 -4.16 -43.87
C THR A 44 -2.36 -4.35 -44.92
N ALA A 45 -2.19 -5.59 -45.39
CA ALA A 45 -1.25 -5.87 -46.48
C ALA A 45 -1.58 -4.98 -47.69
N MET A 46 -0.55 -4.39 -48.30
CA MET A 46 -0.65 -3.69 -49.60
C MET A 46 -1.59 -2.45 -49.64
N LYS A 47 -1.87 -1.80 -48.49
CA LYS A 47 -2.76 -0.62 -48.42
C LYS A 47 -2.29 0.59 -49.24
N THR A 48 -0.97 0.83 -49.30
CA THR A 48 -0.39 2.05 -49.89
C THR A 48 -0.23 1.96 -51.41
N MET A 49 0.33 0.86 -51.90
CA MET A 49 0.71 0.71 -53.33
C MET A 49 0.01 -0.45 -54.04
N GLY A 50 -0.87 -1.21 -53.36
CA GLY A 50 -1.50 -2.40 -53.94
C GLY A 50 -0.54 -3.58 -54.14
N PRO A 51 -1.02 -4.69 -54.75
CA PRO A 51 -0.17 -5.83 -55.09
C PRO A 51 0.78 -5.49 -56.25
N PRO A 52 2.01 -6.03 -56.28
CA PRO A 52 2.97 -5.78 -57.36
C PRO A 52 2.53 -6.37 -58.71
N LYS A 53 1.78 -7.47 -58.68
CA LYS A 53 1.12 -8.07 -59.85
C LYS A 53 -0.30 -8.43 -59.44
N VAL A 54 -1.28 -7.79 -60.07
CA VAL A 54 -2.71 -8.07 -59.82
C VAL A 54 -3.03 -9.43 -60.43
N GLU A 55 -3.46 -10.38 -59.60
CA GLU A 55 -3.91 -11.69 -60.06
C GLU A 55 -5.22 -11.52 -60.84
N VAL A 56 -5.24 -11.96 -62.09
CA VAL A 56 -6.43 -11.94 -62.93
C VAL A 56 -7.34 -13.09 -62.48
N PRO A 57 -8.61 -12.82 -62.12
CA PRO A 57 -9.51 -13.87 -61.64
C PRO A 57 -9.73 -14.92 -62.72
N SER A 58 -9.67 -16.20 -62.34
CA SER A 58 -9.95 -17.31 -63.24
C SER A 58 -11.41 -17.27 -63.69
N PRO A 59 -11.75 -17.56 -64.97
CA PRO A 59 -13.13 -17.65 -65.44
C PRO A 59 -14.01 -18.65 -64.67
N LYS A 60 -13.40 -19.57 -63.92
CA LYS A 60 -14.10 -20.53 -63.04
C LYS A 60 -14.59 -19.89 -61.74
N ASP A 61 -14.01 -18.77 -61.31
CA ASP A 61 -14.30 -18.06 -60.06
C ASP A 61 -15.30 -16.91 -60.28
N PHE A 62 -16.41 -17.20 -60.96
CA PHE A 62 -17.48 -16.24 -61.17
C PHE A 62 -18.32 -16.02 -59.91
N LEU A 63 -18.89 -14.83 -59.76
CA LEU A 63 -19.73 -14.47 -58.62
C LEU A 63 -21.01 -15.32 -58.59
N LYS A 64 -21.16 -16.16 -57.56
CA LYS A 64 -22.37 -16.97 -57.34
C LYS A 64 -23.42 -16.17 -56.54
N LYS A 65 -24.70 -16.52 -56.68
CA LYS A 65 -25.79 -15.92 -55.89
C LYS A 65 -25.48 -16.07 -54.38
N HIS A 66 -25.77 -15.03 -53.60
CA HIS A 66 -25.55 -14.97 -52.14
C HIS A 66 -24.08 -15.13 -51.65
N SER A 67 -23.08 -15.13 -52.54
CA SER A 67 -21.66 -15.33 -52.17
C SER A 67 -21.04 -14.23 -51.28
N LYS A 68 -21.58 -13.00 -51.34
CA LYS A 68 -21.12 -11.86 -50.54
C LYS A 68 -22.07 -11.51 -49.39
N GLU A 69 -23.10 -12.30 -49.17
CA GLU A 69 -24.04 -12.04 -48.09
C GLU A 69 -23.42 -12.40 -46.74
N LYS A 70 -23.52 -11.47 -45.79
CA LYS A 70 -23.02 -11.67 -44.43
C LYS A 70 -23.97 -12.60 -43.70
N THR A 71 -23.50 -13.80 -43.35
CA THR A 71 -24.27 -14.71 -42.51
C THR A 71 -24.37 -14.15 -41.11
N LEU A 72 -25.61 -13.90 -40.65
CA LEU A 72 -25.84 -13.47 -39.28
C LEU A 72 -25.65 -14.68 -38.35
N PRO A 73 -24.97 -14.51 -37.21
CA PRO A 73 -24.91 -15.56 -36.21
C PRO A 73 -26.32 -15.87 -35.66
N PRO A 74 -26.57 -17.11 -35.20
CA PRO A 74 -27.85 -17.47 -34.60
C PRO A 74 -28.15 -16.59 -33.38
N LYS A 75 -29.43 -16.24 -33.19
CA LYS A 75 -29.89 -15.41 -32.06
C LYS A 75 -29.58 -16.12 -30.73
N LYS A 76 -28.58 -15.63 -30.00
CA LYS A 76 -28.31 -16.04 -28.61
C LYS A 76 -29.04 -15.10 -27.65
N LYS A 77 -29.74 -15.67 -26.65
CA LYS A 77 -30.23 -14.90 -25.51
C LYS A 77 -29.00 -14.45 -24.71
N PHE A 78 -28.88 -13.15 -24.49
CA PHE A 78 -27.81 -12.57 -23.69
C PHE A 78 -28.45 -12.03 -22.42
N ASP A 79 -27.95 -12.45 -21.26
CA ASP A 79 -28.44 -11.97 -19.97
C ASP A 79 -27.99 -10.52 -19.79
N ARG A 80 -28.91 -9.59 -20.03
CA ARG A 80 -28.61 -8.15 -20.11
C ARG A 80 -29.25 -7.33 -19.00
N THR A 81 -29.87 -7.98 -18.02
CA THR A 81 -30.72 -7.26 -17.07
C THR A 81 -30.66 -7.89 -15.69
N GLU A 82 -29.61 -7.54 -14.94
CA GLU A 82 -29.75 -7.52 -13.50
C GLU A 82 -30.73 -6.38 -13.14
N PRO A 83 -31.84 -6.66 -12.42
CA PRO A 83 -32.77 -5.61 -12.04
C PRO A 83 -32.07 -4.64 -11.07
N LYS A 84 -31.73 -3.44 -11.56
CA LYS A 84 -31.08 -2.39 -10.76
C LYS A 84 -31.94 -1.84 -9.61
N LYS A 85 -33.25 -2.09 -9.65
CA LYS A 85 -34.22 -1.58 -8.69
C LYS A 85 -34.91 -2.76 -8.01
N PRO A 86 -35.20 -2.67 -6.70
CA PRO A 86 -35.98 -3.69 -6.02
C PRO A 86 -37.38 -3.77 -6.64
N PRO A 87 -38.03 -4.94 -6.59
CA PRO A 87 -39.40 -5.10 -7.03
C PRO A 87 -40.33 -4.19 -6.22
N VAL A 88 -41.41 -3.75 -6.85
CA VAL A 88 -42.44 -2.97 -6.17
C VAL A 88 -43.10 -3.85 -5.10
N PRO A 89 -43.36 -3.34 -3.87
CA PRO A 89 -44.06 -4.07 -2.84
C PRO A 89 -45.39 -4.65 -3.34
N LEU A 90 -45.73 -5.85 -2.86
CA LEU A 90 -46.97 -6.51 -3.25
C LEU A 90 -48.17 -5.84 -2.60
N ARG A 91 -49.35 -5.95 -3.21
CA ARG A 91 -50.60 -5.44 -2.64
C ARG A 91 -50.96 -6.08 -1.29
N THR A 92 -50.40 -7.26 -1.00
CA THR A 92 -50.55 -7.98 0.26
C THR A 92 -49.59 -7.52 1.35
N ASP A 93 -48.47 -6.88 0.98
CA ASP A 93 -47.52 -6.30 1.93
C ASP A 93 -48.09 -4.99 2.47
N HIS A 94 -48.85 -5.12 3.55
CA HIS A 94 -49.29 -3.97 4.32
C HIS A 94 -48.13 -3.60 5.25
N PRO A 95 -47.59 -2.37 5.18
CA PRO A 95 -46.63 -1.93 6.18
C PRO A 95 -47.25 -2.05 7.57
N VAL A 96 -46.45 -2.15 8.62
CA VAL A 96 -46.96 -2.19 10.00
C VAL A 96 -47.72 -0.89 10.28
N MET A 97 -49.04 -0.93 10.10
CA MET A 97 -49.92 0.23 10.23
C MET A 97 -50.16 0.48 11.70
N GLY A 98 -49.75 1.67 12.17
CA GLY A 98 -50.10 2.14 13.51
C GLY A 98 -49.56 1.25 14.62
N VAL A 99 -48.25 1.27 14.82
CA VAL A 99 -47.66 0.86 16.12
C VAL A 99 -48.22 1.80 17.17
N GLN A 100 -49.33 1.41 17.80
CA GLN A 100 -49.94 2.14 18.90
C GLN A 100 -49.05 1.90 20.11
N SER A 101 -48.18 2.85 20.41
CA SER A 101 -47.37 2.78 21.61
C SER A 101 -48.24 3.14 22.81
N GLU A 102 -48.30 2.27 23.82
CA GLU A 102 -48.89 2.57 25.14
C GLU A 102 -48.02 3.56 25.97
N LYS A 103 -47.12 4.28 25.31
CA LYS A 103 -46.22 5.23 25.97
C LYS A 103 -47.00 6.47 26.39
N ASN A 104 -46.97 6.75 27.69
CA ASN A 104 -47.49 7.98 28.26
C ASN A 104 -46.52 9.14 27.94
N PHE A 105 -46.73 9.81 26.81
CA PHE A 105 -45.88 10.93 26.37
C PHE A 105 -45.79 12.04 27.41
N VAL A 106 -46.82 12.26 28.23
CA VAL A 106 -46.80 13.27 29.29
C VAL A 106 -45.75 12.95 30.36
N SER A 107 -45.75 11.71 30.89
CA SER A 107 -44.80 11.30 31.92
C SER A 107 -43.40 11.12 31.37
N SER A 108 -43.26 10.58 30.15
CA SER A 108 -41.96 10.43 29.49
C SER A 108 -41.32 11.78 29.20
N ASN A 109 -42.06 12.74 28.64
CA ASN A 109 -41.52 14.08 28.38
C ASN A 109 -41.15 14.80 29.69
N ALA A 110 -41.95 14.63 30.75
CA ALA A 110 -41.63 15.21 32.05
C ALA A 110 -40.33 14.62 32.63
N ALA A 111 -40.19 13.29 32.61
CA ALA A 111 -38.97 12.61 33.04
C ALA A 111 -37.76 13.04 32.19
N ASP A 112 -37.91 13.12 30.86
CA ASP A 112 -36.84 13.52 29.94
C ASP A 112 -36.37 14.96 30.18
N VAL A 113 -37.28 15.87 30.53
CA VAL A 113 -36.94 17.27 30.87
C VAL A 113 -36.27 17.36 32.24
N ILE A 114 -36.75 16.61 33.23
CA ILE A 114 -36.19 16.59 34.59
C ILE A 114 -34.79 15.97 34.59
N MET A 115 -34.61 14.85 33.87
CA MET A 115 -33.34 14.15 33.73
C MET A 115 -32.41 14.78 32.69
N GLY A 116 -32.95 15.67 31.85
CA GLY A 116 -32.21 16.36 30.81
C GLY A 116 -31.15 17.29 31.40
N VAL A 117 -29.88 17.02 31.09
CA VAL A 117 -28.79 17.94 31.45
C VAL A 117 -28.99 19.25 30.69
N ALA A 118 -28.96 20.37 31.41
CA ALA A 118 -29.06 21.69 30.81
C ALA A 118 -28.02 21.87 29.70
N LYS A 119 -28.46 22.39 28.54
CA LYS A 119 -27.55 22.68 27.43
C LYS A 119 -26.54 23.72 27.87
N LYS A 120 -25.26 23.34 27.92
CA LYS A 120 -24.18 24.29 28.17
C LYS A 120 -24.15 25.31 27.01
N PRO A 121 -24.27 26.62 27.29
CA PRO A 121 -24.23 27.62 26.23
C PRO A 121 -22.86 27.57 25.54
N LYS A 122 -22.86 27.68 24.22
CA LYS A 122 -21.60 27.82 23.48
C LYS A 122 -20.97 29.16 23.86
N PRO A 123 -19.65 29.21 24.12
CA PRO A 123 -18.97 30.47 24.33
C PRO A 123 -19.01 31.27 23.01
N ILE A 124 -19.69 32.42 23.05
CA ILE A 124 -19.95 33.30 21.91
C ILE A 124 -19.48 34.70 22.31
N TYR A 125 -18.86 35.42 21.38
CA TYR A 125 -18.57 36.85 21.55
C TYR A 125 -19.50 37.69 20.67
N VAL A 126 -19.68 38.96 21.07
CA VAL A 126 -20.51 39.94 20.38
C VAL A 126 -19.69 41.21 20.18
N ASP A 127 -19.38 41.55 18.93
CA ASP A 127 -18.56 42.72 18.60
C ASP A 127 -19.34 44.03 18.52
N LYS A 128 -20.57 43.96 17.99
CA LYS A 128 -21.36 45.14 17.65
C LYS A 128 -22.58 45.28 18.56
N ARG A 129 -22.99 46.53 18.81
CA ARG A 129 -24.26 46.86 19.48
C ARG A 129 -25.49 46.28 18.77
N THR A 130 -25.39 45.94 17.48
CA THR A 130 -26.42 45.27 16.68
C THR A 130 -26.58 43.77 16.99
N GLY A 131 -25.68 43.17 17.79
CA GLY A 131 -25.88 41.82 18.33
C GLY A 131 -25.41 40.67 17.43
N ASP A 132 -24.53 40.95 16.45
CA ASP A 132 -23.88 39.90 15.65
C ASP A 132 -23.07 38.98 16.57
N LYS A 133 -23.40 37.68 16.55
CA LYS A 133 -22.86 36.65 17.45
C LYS A 133 -21.90 35.75 16.68
N HIS A 134 -20.69 35.59 17.20
CA HIS A 134 -19.66 34.75 16.62
C HIS A 134 -19.13 33.74 17.65
N ASP A 135 -18.81 32.53 17.19
CA ASP A 135 -18.26 31.48 18.06
C ASP A 135 -16.86 31.90 18.58
N LEU A 136 -16.66 31.78 19.89
CA LEU A 136 -15.41 32.20 20.53
C LEU A 136 -14.24 31.28 20.18
N GLU A 137 -14.50 29.98 19.99
CA GLU A 137 -13.47 28.97 19.68
C GLU A 137 -12.76 29.18 18.32
N THR A 138 -13.47 29.73 17.33
CA THR A 138 -12.92 29.99 15.99
C THR A 138 -12.35 31.39 15.82
N SER A 139 -12.64 32.30 16.75
CA SER A 139 -12.23 33.71 16.71
C SER A 139 -10.72 33.93 16.88
N GLY A 140 -9.98 32.92 17.32
CA GLY A 140 -8.57 33.06 17.68
C GLY A 140 -8.32 33.81 19.00
N LEU A 141 -9.36 34.28 19.69
CA LEU A 141 -9.26 34.97 20.98
C LEU A 141 -8.94 34.01 22.14
N VAL A 142 -9.25 32.71 21.99
CA VAL A 142 -8.98 31.68 23.01
C VAL A 142 -7.76 30.85 22.61
N PRO A 143 -6.74 30.76 23.49
CA PRO A 143 -5.59 29.90 23.24
C PRO A 143 -5.97 28.41 23.24
N LYS A 144 -5.96 27.79 22.06
CA LYS A 144 -6.39 26.40 21.87
C LYS A 144 -5.35 25.34 22.29
N TYR A 145 -4.06 25.67 22.18
CA TYR A 145 -2.98 24.69 22.27
C TYR A 145 -2.09 24.81 23.51
N ILE A 146 -2.41 25.74 24.43
CA ILE A 146 -1.63 25.93 25.66
C ILE A 146 -1.74 24.70 26.58
N ASN A 147 -2.95 24.17 26.75
CA ASN A 147 -3.22 23.04 27.64
C ASN A 147 -3.07 21.68 26.94
N LYS A 148 -2.33 21.62 25.82
CA LYS A 148 -2.06 20.34 25.16
C LYS A 148 -1.15 19.53 26.09
N LYS A 149 -1.51 18.26 26.36
CA LYS A 149 -0.74 17.37 27.24
C LYS A 149 0.72 17.20 26.78
N ASP A 150 0.94 17.24 25.48
CA ASP A 150 2.25 17.07 24.85
C ASP A 150 2.95 18.41 24.57
N TYR A 151 2.45 19.52 25.15
CA TYR A 151 3.10 20.82 25.00
C TYR A 151 4.44 20.82 25.74
N GLY A 152 5.52 21.16 25.04
CA GLY A 152 6.87 21.11 25.59
C GLY A 152 7.49 19.71 25.67
N VAL A 153 6.76 18.65 25.32
CA VAL A 153 7.29 17.28 25.26
C VAL A 153 7.87 17.02 23.86
N THR A 154 9.09 16.49 23.81
CA THR A 154 9.69 16.02 22.55
C THR A 154 8.89 14.84 21.99
N PRO A 155 8.38 14.92 20.75
CA PRO A 155 7.65 13.83 20.13
C PRO A 155 8.46 12.54 20.03
N GLU A 156 7.80 11.39 20.19
CA GLU A 156 8.43 10.06 20.19
C GLU A 156 9.27 9.77 18.93
N TYR A 157 8.86 10.28 17.77
CA TYR A 157 9.58 10.05 16.53
C TYR A 157 10.96 10.73 16.53
N ILE A 158 11.14 11.84 17.25
CA ILE A 158 12.43 12.52 17.38
C ILE A 158 13.37 11.68 18.24
N CYS A 159 12.86 11.10 19.33
CA CYS A 159 13.63 10.20 20.19
C CYS A 159 14.11 8.98 19.39
N LYS A 160 13.22 8.30 18.67
CA LYS A 160 13.56 7.15 17.81
C LYS A 160 14.64 7.50 16.77
N ARG A 161 14.50 8.65 16.11
CA ARG A 161 15.48 9.11 15.12
C ARG A 161 16.85 9.36 15.74
N ASN A 162 16.91 9.96 16.93
CA ASN A 162 18.17 10.22 17.62
C ASN A 162 18.84 8.92 18.06
N GLU A 163 18.07 7.92 18.51
CA GLU A 163 18.55 6.58 18.83
C GLU A 163 19.13 5.87 17.61
N GLU A 164 18.43 5.92 16.47
CA GLU A 164 18.91 5.36 15.20
C GLU A 164 20.25 5.97 14.76
N ILE A 165 20.37 7.30 14.84
CA ILE A 165 21.61 8.02 14.50
C ILE A 165 22.74 7.60 15.44
N LYS A 166 22.45 7.48 16.73
CA LYS A 166 23.45 7.07 17.73
C LYS A 166 23.94 5.64 17.46
N ASN A 167 23.03 4.71 17.21
CA ASN A 167 23.37 3.33 16.89
C ASN A 167 24.21 3.24 15.62
N ALA A 168 23.83 3.97 14.57
CA ALA A 168 24.60 4.00 13.32
C ALA A 168 26.02 4.56 13.52
N GLN A 169 26.19 5.55 14.39
CA GLN A 169 27.51 6.08 14.73
C GLN A 169 28.35 5.04 15.50
N GLU A 170 27.76 4.36 16.49
CA GLU A 170 28.44 3.32 17.26
C GLU A 170 28.86 2.14 16.36
N GLU A 171 28.01 1.72 15.42
CA GLU A 171 28.34 0.70 14.43
C GLU A 171 29.52 1.12 13.54
N TYR A 172 29.55 2.37 13.09
CA TYR A 172 30.63 2.92 12.29
C TYR A 172 31.96 2.97 13.07
N ASP A 173 31.92 3.44 14.31
CA ASP A 173 33.10 3.52 15.18
C ASP A 173 33.63 2.11 15.50
N ASN A 174 32.75 1.14 15.76
CA ASN A 174 33.12 -0.26 15.96
C ASN A 174 33.75 -0.87 14.70
N TYR A 175 33.20 -0.59 13.53
CA TYR A 175 33.78 -1.03 12.26
C TYR A 175 35.20 -0.47 12.06
N ILE A 176 35.41 0.81 12.36
CA ILE A 176 36.74 1.44 12.31
C ILE A 176 37.70 0.76 13.29
N GLN A 177 37.27 0.54 14.54
CA GLN A 177 38.11 -0.10 15.56
C GLN A 177 38.49 -1.52 15.17
N GLU A 178 37.55 -2.32 14.65
CA GLU A 178 37.82 -3.67 14.16
C GLU A 178 38.77 -3.67 12.96
N ASN A 179 38.60 -2.73 12.03
CA ASN A 179 39.51 -2.58 10.91
C ASN A 179 40.91 -2.16 11.37
N LEU A 180 41.00 -1.26 12.36
CA LEU A 180 42.27 -0.85 12.97
C LEU A 180 42.94 -2.02 13.71
N ARG A 181 42.18 -2.86 14.43
CA ARG A 181 42.67 -4.08 15.09
C ARG A 181 43.20 -5.10 14.10
N LYS A 182 42.53 -5.28 12.96
CA LYS A 182 42.97 -6.18 11.87
C LYS A 182 44.21 -5.66 11.15
N ALA A 183 44.30 -4.35 10.95
CA ALA A 183 45.46 -3.69 10.34
C ALA A 183 46.66 -3.60 11.30
N ALA A 184 46.42 -3.62 12.60
CA ALA A 184 47.47 -3.70 13.60
C ALA A 184 48.16 -5.07 13.49
N MET A 185 49.48 -5.07 13.25
CA MET A 185 50.27 -6.30 13.24
C MET A 185 50.14 -7.02 14.58
N LYS A 186 50.08 -8.36 14.55
CA LYS A 186 50.05 -9.21 15.75
C LYS A 186 51.28 -8.89 16.61
N ARG A 187 51.07 -8.14 17.69
CA ARG A 187 52.09 -7.96 18.74
C ARG A 187 52.07 -9.23 19.60
N LEU A 188 53.22 -9.87 19.73
CA LEU A 188 53.44 -10.94 20.71
C LEU A 188 53.11 -10.37 22.10
N SER A 189 52.41 -11.14 22.93
CA SER A 189 52.23 -10.78 24.33
C SER A 189 53.59 -10.79 25.03
N ASP A 190 53.72 -10.06 26.13
CA ASP A 190 54.99 -9.96 26.85
C ASP A 190 55.49 -11.35 27.31
N GLU A 191 54.57 -12.25 27.67
CA GLU A 191 54.83 -13.66 28.01
C GLU A 191 55.38 -14.48 26.83
N GLU A 192 54.78 -14.36 25.64
CA GLU A 192 55.26 -15.04 24.43
C GLU A 192 56.65 -14.52 24.00
N ARG A 193 56.93 -13.25 24.30
CA ARG A 193 58.19 -12.59 23.97
C ARG A 193 59.34 -13.07 24.86
N GLU A 194 59.07 -13.28 26.15
CA GLU A 194 60.03 -13.87 27.10
C GLU A 194 60.35 -15.33 26.74
N ALA A 195 59.34 -16.14 26.39
CA ALA A 195 59.55 -17.52 25.97
C ALA A 195 60.44 -17.66 24.73
N VAL A 196 60.29 -16.77 23.74
CA VAL A 196 61.16 -16.76 22.55
C VAL A 196 62.59 -16.35 22.90
N LEU A 197 62.77 -15.40 23.82
CA LEU A 197 64.09 -14.98 24.29
C LEU A 197 64.81 -16.11 25.03
N GLU A 198 64.13 -16.84 25.91
CA GLU A 198 64.71 -17.99 26.63
C GLU A 198 65.15 -19.13 25.70
N VAL A 199 64.40 -19.42 24.64
CA VAL A 199 64.74 -20.48 23.66
C VAL A 199 65.94 -20.11 22.78
N SER A 200 66.30 -18.84 22.67
CA SER A 200 67.41 -18.35 21.84
C SER A 200 68.78 -18.28 22.55
N VAL A 201 68.84 -18.63 23.84
CA VAL A 201 70.06 -18.52 24.69
C VAL A 201 70.74 -19.88 24.94
N LEU A 202 70.44 -20.90 24.14
CA LEU A 202 71.19 -22.17 24.06
C LEU A 202 72.02 -22.24 22.77
#